data_AF-A0A355BZV2-F1
#
_entry.id   AF-A0A355BZV2-F1
#
_cell.length_a   1.000
_cell.length_b   1.000
_cell.length_c   1.000
_cell.angle_alpha   90.00
_cell.angle_beta   90.00
_cell.angle_gamma   90.00
#
_symmetry.space_group_name_H-M   'P 1'
#
loop_
_entity.id
_entity.type
_entity.pdbx_description
1 polymer ?
#
loop_
_entity_poly.entity_id
_entity_poly.type
_entity_poly.pdbx_seq_one_letter_code
_entity_poly.pdbx_strand_id
1 'polypeptide(L)'
;MSLRTVLLASTASFIAAPAMARVSLDTIRYSVSGDTMRVVFDVDAPPGAGDFNISGDDLSLSAEHLEQRAQVSAASLPSEFLMLATADETSLALHLQDGVEVVRQFELFAAAPGAPHRIVVDLVKGRSRAPSLRAGPPPQMIAALDPAEVPGVRPPIEAESGREVTSRDLGRVLGVSNDDVRPEDQLEISLFGAPLTIGGEIEAATLSQSNLDLDRGADDYRLRAAPELKFEALYLPSENFAAFVQAKSFLTSEVIDADGSDDTEGGARLDQAWVFFSEIFGLHASLQLGRQKFQDRREWWWDDDIEAARLHFSQGKLFGFIAVAEELWSADTLEPLEPADKDKRNILGNLAYQIDPKKLLELFFLNTNDHSDGYAPGELVLEDAIDDADADLTWLGLRYRGRHKISGVGKVYFNADLARVAGTETLTSFDDPEDDEIFAATAITQQKVRGWALDTSFNWELPFEFEPYLTLGYARGSADRNAADGVDRNFRQTGLHGNNGKNRGISRFRYYGEVLRPDLSNLQVLTGAVGVPVGETFWIEALYHDYRQLTPATELSAARLDADPLGVDKSIGKEIDLVVSYEYQRRWEAELTFGAFRAGEAFGPAEGEWSTAVAFKLNYNF
;
A
#
# COMPACT_ATOMS: atom_id res chain seq x y z
N MET A 1 -15.21 -9.35 -50.03
CA MET A 1 -15.56 -10.62 -49.36
C MET A 1 -16.00 -10.26 -47.95
N SER A 2 -17.19 -10.69 -47.51
CA SER A 2 -17.80 -10.31 -46.23
C SER A 2 -17.88 -11.50 -45.28
N LEU A 3 -17.63 -11.30 -43.99
CA LEU A 3 -18.09 -12.13 -42.86
C LEU A 3 -18.16 -11.19 -41.64
N ARG A 4 -19.34 -10.74 -41.18
CA ARG A 4 -20.36 -11.37 -40.31
C ARG A 4 -19.87 -11.74 -38.89
N THR A 5 -20.26 -10.86 -37.95
CA THR A 5 -20.91 -11.09 -36.65
C THR A 5 -20.70 -12.43 -35.95
N VAL A 6 -20.10 -12.38 -34.75
CA VAL A 6 -20.27 -13.38 -33.69
C VAL A 6 -20.88 -12.68 -32.47
N LEU A 7 -22.10 -13.09 -32.14
CA LEU A 7 -22.85 -12.77 -30.92
C LEU A 7 -22.60 -13.93 -29.95
N LEU A 8 -22.05 -13.68 -28.76
CA LEU A 8 -22.00 -14.67 -27.68
C LEU A 8 -23.26 -14.54 -26.83
N ALA A 9 -24.13 -15.55 -26.92
CA ALA A 9 -25.27 -15.75 -26.05
C ALA A 9 -24.84 -16.62 -24.86
N SER A 10 -24.99 -16.12 -23.63
CA SER A 10 -24.95 -16.94 -22.43
C SER A 10 -26.37 -17.40 -22.08
N THR A 11 -26.60 -18.70 -22.13
CA THR A 11 -27.78 -19.35 -21.57
C THR A 11 -27.57 -19.54 -20.07
N ALA A 12 -28.18 -18.70 -19.24
CA ALA A 12 -28.37 -18.99 -17.82
C ALA A 12 -29.71 -19.70 -17.63
N SER A 13 -29.67 -20.94 -17.15
CA SER A 13 -30.84 -21.70 -16.71
C SER A 13 -31.39 -21.07 -15.43
N PHE A 14 -32.66 -20.64 -15.46
CA PHE A 14 -33.38 -20.16 -14.28
C PHE A 14 -33.54 -21.31 -13.27
N ILE A 15 -32.89 -21.19 -12.11
CA ILE A 15 -33.28 -21.88 -10.88
C ILE A 15 -34.47 -21.11 -10.31
N ALA A 16 -35.60 -21.79 -10.10
CA ALA A 16 -36.77 -21.20 -9.45
C ALA A 16 -36.42 -20.79 -8.01
N ALA A 17 -36.62 -19.51 -7.69
CA ALA A 17 -36.40 -18.99 -6.34
C ALA A 17 -37.31 -19.69 -5.32
N PRO A 18 -36.81 -20.04 -4.11
CA PRO A 18 -37.67 -20.53 -3.03
C PRO A 18 -38.61 -19.41 -2.55
N ALA A 19 -39.81 -19.79 -2.12
CA ALA A 19 -40.79 -18.86 -1.55
C ALA A 19 -40.26 -18.27 -0.22
N MET A 20 -40.12 -16.93 -0.16
CA MET A 20 -39.53 -16.20 0.96
C MET A 20 -40.50 -16.00 2.13
N ALA A 21 -39.98 -15.91 3.36
CA ALA A 21 -40.74 -15.51 4.55
C ALA A 21 -41.10 -14.02 4.51
N ARG A 22 -42.27 -13.64 5.02
CA ARG A 22 -42.70 -12.23 5.09
C ARG A 22 -43.01 -11.83 6.52
N VAL A 23 -42.35 -10.77 6.99
CA VAL A 23 -42.75 -10.08 8.21
C VAL A 23 -43.72 -8.98 7.80
N SER A 24 -45.00 -9.12 8.14
CA SER A 24 -45.99 -8.06 7.88
C SER A 24 -45.93 -7.03 9.00
N LEU A 25 -45.27 -5.89 8.73
CA LEU A 25 -45.17 -4.76 9.68
C LEU A 25 -46.51 -4.01 9.87
N ASP A 26 -47.56 -4.36 9.13
CA ASP A 26 -48.89 -3.75 9.22
C ASP A 26 -49.63 -4.08 10.53
N THR A 27 -49.10 -5.00 11.36
CA THR A 27 -49.80 -5.48 12.56
C THR A 27 -48.92 -5.51 13.82
N ILE A 28 -48.14 -4.45 14.08
CA ILE A 28 -47.49 -4.30 15.39
C ILE A 28 -48.57 -4.04 16.45
N ARG A 29 -48.72 -4.96 17.40
CA ARG A 29 -49.62 -4.77 18.55
C ARG A 29 -48.79 -4.48 19.78
N TYR A 30 -49.21 -3.51 20.57
CA TYR A 30 -48.57 -3.24 21.85
C TYR A 30 -49.60 -3.09 22.98
N SER A 31 -49.18 -3.35 24.20
CA SER A 31 -49.91 -3.01 25.42
C SER A 31 -48.95 -2.48 26.48
N VAL A 32 -49.41 -1.50 27.26
CA VAL A 32 -48.61 -0.90 28.34
C VAL A 32 -49.29 -1.20 29.67
N SER A 33 -48.53 -1.70 30.63
CA SER A 33 -48.98 -2.02 31.99
C SER A 33 -47.94 -1.57 33.00
N GLY A 34 -48.15 -0.41 33.62
CA GLY A 34 -47.20 0.18 34.56
C GLY A 34 -45.91 0.63 33.85
N ASP A 35 -44.76 0.23 34.40
CA ASP A 35 -43.44 0.53 33.84
C ASP A 35 -43.04 -0.46 32.71
N THR A 36 -43.96 -1.32 32.26
CA THR A 36 -43.71 -2.37 31.26
C THR A 36 -44.54 -2.16 29.99
N MET A 37 -43.89 -2.26 28.82
CA MET A 37 -44.53 -2.27 27.50
C MET A 37 -44.29 -3.63 26.84
N ARG A 38 -45.37 -4.28 26.42
CA ARG A 38 -45.34 -5.51 25.62
C ARG A 38 -45.56 -5.19 24.15
N VAL A 39 -44.71 -5.69 23.28
CA VAL A 39 -44.80 -5.56 21.82
C VAL A 39 -44.90 -6.95 21.20
N VAL A 40 -45.82 -7.12 20.26
CA VAL A 40 -46.08 -8.39 19.57
C VAL A 40 -45.95 -8.18 18.06
N PHE A 41 -45.12 -9.02 17.45
CA PHE A 41 -44.94 -9.12 16.00
C PHE A 41 -45.53 -10.45 15.52
N ASP A 42 -46.34 -10.42 14.46
CA ASP A 42 -46.79 -11.61 13.73
C ASP A 42 -45.86 -11.81 12.50
N VAL A 43 -45.28 -13.01 12.36
CA VAL A 43 -44.33 -13.37 11.30
C VAL A 43 -44.88 -14.56 10.50
N ASP A 44 -45.09 -14.38 9.20
CA ASP A 44 -45.50 -15.46 8.30
C ASP A 44 -44.25 -16.16 7.75
N ALA A 45 -43.91 -17.32 8.32
CA ALA A 45 -42.82 -18.18 7.84
C ALA A 45 -43.36 -19.41 7.09
N PRO A 46 -42.77 -19.79 5.94
CA PRO A 46 -43.15 -21.01 5.24
C PRO A 46 -42.74 -22.26 6.06
N PRO A 47 -43.44 -23.40 5.89
CA PRO A 47 -43.10 -24.63 6.59
C PRO A 47 -41.68 -25.10 6.21
N GLY A 48 -40.77 -25.19 7.19
CA GLY A 48 -39.41 -25.70 6.99
C GLY A 48 -38.27 -24.67 7.07
N ALA A 49 -38.54 -23.40 7.41
CA ALA A 49 -37.48 -22.47 7.82
C ALA A 49 -36.81 -22.98 9.11
N GLY A 50 -35.47 -23.13 9.08
CA GLY A 50 -34.67 -23.65 10.21
C GLY A 50 -34.66 -22.73 11.44
N ASP A 51 -34.06 -23.21 12.53
CA ASP A 51 -34.05 -22.55 13.85
C ASP A 51 -33.36 -21.18 13.83
N PHE A 52 -34.01 -20.16 14.43
CA PHE A 52 -33.47 -18.81 14.61
C PHE A 52 -32.66 -18.71 15.90
N ASN A 53 -31.46 -18.09 15.87
CA ASN A 53 -30.59 -17.90 17.03
C ASN A 53 -30.48 -16.41 17.40
N ILE A 54 -30.47 -16.07 18.70
CA ILE A 54 -30.50 -14.66 19.17
C ILE A 54 -29.49 -14.44 20.30
N SER A 55 -28.56 -13.48 20.13
CA SER A 55 -27.64 -13.00 21.17
C SER A 55 -28.02 -11.60 21.68
N GLY A 56 -27.60 -11.26 22.90
CA GLY A 56 -28.16 -10.20 23.75
C GLY A 56 -27.91 -8.73 23.38
N ASP A 57 -28.46 -7.87 24.26
CA ASP A 57 -28.53 -6.40 24.37
C ASP A 57 -28.92 -5.57 23.14
N ASP A 58 -28.63 -6.04 21.93
CA ASP A 58 -29.22 -5.57 20.68
C ASP A 58 -30.11 -6.67 20.10
N LEU A 59 -31.32 -6.27 19.72
CA LEU A 59 -32.31 -7.19 19.20
C LEU A 59 -32.08 -7.35 17.69
N SER A 60 -31.05 -8.10 17.28
CA SER A 60 -30.81 -8.47 15.87
C SER A 60 -31.33 -9.87 15.59
N LEU A 61 -32.40 -10.00 14.80
CA LEU A 61 -32.85 -11.28 14.27
C LEU A 61 -32.14 -11.52 12.93
N SER A 62 -31.14 -12.41 12.88
CA SER A 62 -30.54 -12.82 11.60
C SER A 62 -31.44 -13.83 10.89
N ALA A 63 -32.00 -13.45 9.76
CA ALA A 63 -32.69 -14.35 8.85
C ALA A 63 -32.17 -14.12 7.44
N GLU A 64 -31.60 -15.14 6.80
CA GLU A 64 -31.35 -15.06 5.36
C GLU A 64 -32.71 -15.05 4.63
N HIS A 65 -32.95 -13.95 3.90
CA HIS A 65 -34.08 -13.67 2.99
C HIS A 65 -35.33 -13.00 3.62
N LEU A 66 -35.20 -11.71 3.97
CA LEU A 66 -36.33 -10.79 4.19
C LEU A 66 -36.33 -9.71 3.09
N GLU A 67 -37.48 -9.38 2.49
CA GLU A 67 -37.64 -8.22 1.61
C GLU A 67 -38.83 -7.35 2.05
N GLN A 68 -38.55 -6.15 2.57
CA GLN A 68 -39.35 -4.92 2.38
C GLN A 68 -38.74 -3.71 3.12
N ARG A 69 -38.42 -2.62 2.40
CA ARG A 69 -38.17 -1.29 3.00
C ARG A 69 -39.50 -0.62 3.36
N ALA A 70 -39.79 -0.50 4.66
CA ALA A 70 -40.84 0.39 5.17
C ALA A 70 -40.30 1.18 6.38
N GLN A 71 -40.23 2.51 6.27
CA GLN A 71 -40.11 3.37 7.45
C GLN A 71 -41.49 3.53 8.08
N VAL A 72 -41.73 2.92 9.24
CA VAL A 72 -42.95 3.17 10.01
C VAL A 72 -42.76 4.48 10.79
N SER A 73 -43.43 5.54 10.35
CA SER A 73 -43.55 6.79 11.11
C SER A 73 -44.39 6.54 12.37
N ALA A 74 -43.75 6.62 13.54
CA ALA A 74 -44.35 6.47 14.87
C ALA A 74 -45.39 7.56 15.16
N ALA A 75 -46.64 7.33 14.76
CA ALA A 75 -47.76 8.25 15.04
C ALA A 75 -48.67 7.80 16.20
N SER A 76 -48.41 6.65 16.83
CA SER A 76 -49.31 6.06 17.83
C SER A 76 -48.64 5.47 19.07
N LEU A 77 -47.34 5.66 19.28
CA LEU A 77 -46.65 5.21 20.49
C LEU A 77 -46.64 6.32 21.57
N PRO A 78 -46.74 5.98 22.87
CA PRO A 78 -46.50 6.95 23.93
C PRO A 78 -45.11 7.55 23.77
N SER A 79 -44.97 8.89 23.88
CA SER A 79 -43.70 9.61 23.64
C SER A 79 -42.53 9.18 24.54
N GLU A 80 -42.84 8.42 25.59
CA GLU A 80 -41.91 7.91 26.60
C GLU A 80 -41.40 6.48 26.30
N PHE A 81 -41.87 5.86 25.22
CA PHE A 81 -41.32 4.65 24.62
C PHE A 81 -41.15 4.90 23.11
N LEU A 82 -40.30 5.86 22.75
CA LEU A 82 -39.98 6.09 21.34
C LEU A 82 -39.09 4.93 20.86
N MET A 83 -39.59 4.17 19.90
CA MET A 83 -38.90 3.02 19.32
C MET A 83 -38.82 3.21 17.81
N LEU A 84 -37.61 3.12 17.27
CA LEU A 84 -37.36 3.10 15.83
C LEU A 84 -37.06 1.66 15.42
N ALA A 85 -37.97 1.05 14.66
CA ALA A 85 -37.73 -0.24 14.06
C ALA A 85 -37.19 -0.03 12.65
N THR A 86 -36.00 -0.56 12.37
CA THR A 86 -35.39 -0.59 11.03
C THR A 86 -35.26 -2.04 10.61
N ALA A 87 -35.63 -2.34 9.36
CA ALA A 87 -35.47 -3.67 8.78
C ALA A 87 -34.67 -3.55 7.48
N ASP A 88 -33.68 -4.43 7.29
CA ASP A 88 -32.97 -4.63 6.03
C ASP A 88 -33.11 -6.08 5.55
N GLU A 89 -32.36 -6.44 4.50
CA GLU A 89 -32.50 -7.73 3.82
C GLU A 89 -32.16 -8.95 4.70
N THR A 90 -31.50 -8.72 5.84
CA THR A 90 -30.99 -9.79 6.72
C THR A 90 -31.29 -9.61 8.20
N SER A 91 -31.81 -8.43 8.61
CA SER A 91 -31.99 -8.11 10.02
C SER A 91 -33.19 -7.17 10.30
N LEU A 92 -33.76 -7.33 11.50
CA LEU A 92 -34.66 -6.36 12.12
C LEU A 92 -33.95 -5.80 13.36
N ALA A 93 -33.79 -4.49 13.46
CA ALA A 93 -33.21 -3.79 14.60
C ALA A 93 -34.24 -2.89 15.29
N LEU A 94 -34.24 -2.87 16.62
CA LEU A 94 -35.07 -1.99 17.44
C LEU A 94 -34.19 -1.01 18.21
N HIS A 95 -34.26 0.28 17.87
CA HIS A 95 -33.57 1.34 18.62
C HIS A 95 -34.44 1.80 19.79
N LEU A 96 -33.95 1.60 21.02
CA LEU A 96 -34.60 2.02 22.27
C LEU A 96 -34.04 3.37 22.77
N GLN A 97 -34.88 4.13 23.47
CA GLN A 97 -34.46 5.39 24.12
C GLN A 97 -33.75 5.11 25.46
N ASP A 98 -32.82 6.00 25.85
CA ASP A 98 -32.08 5.92 27.12
C ASP A 98 -32.98 5.63 28.33
N GLY A 99 -32.67 4.57 29.07
CA GLY A 99 -33.38 4.17 30.31
C GLY A 99 -34.49 3.13 30.15
N VAL A 100 -34.66 2.55 28.96
CA VAL A 100 -35.53 1.39 28.71
C VAL A 100 -34.66 0.14 28.55
N GLU A 101 -34.91 -0.88 29.37
CA GLU A 101 -34.18 -2.16 29.33
C GLU A 101 -35.10 -3.28 28.80
N VAL A 102 -34.53 -4.23 28.05
CA VAL A 102 -35.21 -5.47 27.63
C VAL A 102 -35.14 -6.47 28.77
N VAL A 103 -36.27 -6.77 29.41
CA VAL A 103 -36.26 -7.57 30.66
C VAL A 103 -36.73 -9.01 30.45
N ARG A 104 -37.26 -9.36 29.26
CA ARG A 104 -37.58 -10.75 28.90
C ARG A 104 -37.40 -11.02 27.40
N GLN A 105 -36.65 -12.09 27.12
CA GLN A 105 -36.22 -12.51 25.80
C GLN A 105 -37.10 -13.70 25.30
N PHE A 106 -37.84 -13.45 24.21
CA PHE A 106 -38.66 -14.30 23.30
C PHE A 106 -39.34 -15.58 23.78
N GLU A 107 -40.65 -15.68 23.50
CA GLU A 107 -41.35 -16.96 23.34
C GLU A 107 -41.94 -17.05 21.92
N LEU A 108 -41.53 -18.07 21.15
CA LEU A 108 -42.08 -18.38 19.84
C LEU A 108 -43.19 -19.42 20.00
N PHE A 109 -44.43 -19.07 19.62
CA PHE A 109 -45.55 -20.02 19.61
C PHE A 109 -46.06 -20.22 18.18
N ALA A 110 -46.09 -21.46 17.72
CA ALA A 110 -46.94 -21.86 16.60
C ALA A 110 -48.27 -22.37 17.19
N ALA A 111 -49.37 -21.63 16.98
CA ALA A 111 -50.67 -22.00 17.54
C ALA A 111 -51.32 -23.21 16.84
N ALA A 112 -50.95 -23.47 15.58
CA ALA A 112 -51.34 -24.62 14.76
C ALA A 112 -50.49 -24.64 13.47
N PRO A 113 -50.43 -25.76 12.73
CA PRO A 113 -49.84 -25.79 11.40
C PRO A 113 -50.52 -24.76 10.48
N GLY A 114 -49.75 -23.79 9.97
CA GLY A 114 -50.24 -22.70 9.11
C GLY A 114 -50.70 -21.43 9.84
N ALA A 115 -50.47 -21.31 11.15
CA ALA A 115 -50.67 -20.04 11.88
C ALA A 115 -49.36 -19.21 11.89
N PRO A 116 -49.41 -17.87 11.84
CA PRO A 116 -48.23 -17.02 11.92
C PRO A 116 -47.47 -17.25 13.23
N HIS A 117 -46.15 -17.22 13.15
CA HIS A 117 -45.28 -17.22 14.32
C HIS A 117 -45.40 -15.88 15.05
N ARG A 118 -45.47 -15.90 16.38
CA ARG A 118 -45.49 -14.67 17.18
C ARG A 118 -44.19 -14.46 17.91
N ILE A 119 -43.66 -13.25 17.81
CA ILE A 119 -42.53 -12.76 18.60
C ILE A 119 -43.08 -11.75 19.61
N VAL A 120 -42.86 -12.01 20.90
CA VAL A 120 -43.29 -11.13 21.99
C VAL A 120 -42.05 -10.56 22.70
N VAL A 121 -42.02 -9.24 22.87
CA VAL A 121 -40.94 -8.51 23.55
C VAL A 121 -41.54 -7.70 24.70
N ASP A 122 -41.00 -7.87 25.91
CA ASP A 122 -41.36 -7.08 27.09
C ASP A 122 -40.23 -6.08 27.44
N LEU A 123 -40.54 -4.79 27.39
CA LEU A 123 -39.66 -3.66 27.70
C LEU A 123 -40.00 -3.07 29.06
N VAL A 124 -39.02 -2.71 29.90
CA VAL A 124 -39.26 -2.12 31.23
C VAL A 124 -38.46 -0.84 31.43
N LYS A 125 -39.05 0.15 32.09
CA LYS A 125 -38.42 1.42 32.46
C LYS A 125 -37.50 1.26 33.68
N GLY A 126 -36.21 1.49 33.53
CA GLY A 126 -35.22 1.41 34.61
C GLY A 126 -35.28 2.62 35.56
N ARG A 127 -35.33 2.39 36.88
CA ARG A 127 -35.14 3.44 37.90
C ARG A 127 -33.67 3.49 38.30
N SER A 128 -32.90 4.45 37.77
CA SER A 128 -31.49 4.58 38.12
C SER A 128 -31.32 5.01 39.60
N ARG A 129 -30.51 4.26 40.35
CA ARG A 129 -29.95 4.65 41.65
C ARG A 129 -28.49 5.04 41.43
N ALA A 130 -28.19 6.33 41.49
CA ALA A 130 -26.82 6.83 41.45
C ALA A 130 -26.14 6.76 42.84
N PRO A 131 -24.85 6.41 42.94
CA PRO A 131 -23.95 6.94 43.94
C PRO A 131 -23.09 8.06 43.36
N SER A 132 -22.91 9.12 44.14
CA SER A 132 -22.22 10.37 43.83
C SER A 132 -20.73 10.20 43.50
N LEU A 133 -20.30 10.63 42.31
CA LEU A 133 -18.92 10.95 41.97
C LEU A 133 -18.88 12.35 41.33
N ARG A 134 -17.91 13.17 41.77
CA ARG A 134 -17.67 14.53 41.30
C ARG A 134 -17.40 14.54 39.79
N ALA A 135 -17.96 15.55 39.12
CA ALA A 135 -17.99 15.74 37.69
C ALA A 135 -16.61 15.72 36.99
N GLY A 136 -16.47 14.79 36.05
CA GLY A 136 -15.70 14.92 34.82
C GLY A 136 -16.64 14.62 33.64
N PRO A 137 -16.38 15.11 32.41
CA PRO A 137 -17.28 14.90 31.28
C PRO A 137 -17.39 13.41 30.92
N PRO A 138 -18.53 12.96 30.36
CA PRO A 138 -18.79 11.54 30.12
C PRO A 138 -17.87 10.99 29.01
N PRO A 139 -17.43 9.72 29.12
CA PRO A 139 -16.73 9.04 28.04
C PRO A 139 -17.72 8.83 26.89
N GLN A 140 -17.42 9.43 25.74
CA GLN A 140 -18.10 9.08 24.49
C GLN A 140 -17.68 7.66 24.12
N MET A 141 -18.66 6.75 24.03
CA MET A 141 -18.51 5.51 23.27
C MET A 141 -18.16 5.90 21.83
N ILE A 142 -16.92 5.68 21.45
CA ILE A 142 -16.48 5.65 20.06
C ILE A 142 -16.46 4.17 19.70
N ALA A 143 -17.52 3.71 19.03
CA ALA A 143 -17.43 2.49 18.24
C ALA A 143 -16.45 2.78 17.10
N ALA A 144 -15.40 1.98 17.07
CA ALA A 144 -14.24 2.08 16.21
C ALA A 144 -14.62 2.09 14.73
N LEU A 145 -14.00 3.01 13.98
CA LEU A 145 -13.57 2.89 12.58
C LEU A 145 -12.75 4.16 12.24
N ASP A 146 -11.43 4.07 12.39
CA ASP A 146 -10.46 4.93 11.69
C ASP A 146 -9.38 4.00 11.13
N PRO A 147 -9.52 3.49 9.89
CA PRO A 147 -8.44 2.79 9.21
C PRO A 147 -7.45 3.86 8.71
N ALA A 148 -6.67 4.39 9.64
CA ALA A 148 -5.49 5.19 9.34
C ALA A 148 -4.34 4.66 10.18
N GLU A 149 -4.07 3.35 10.07
CA GLU A 149 -2.72 2.86 10.30
C GLU A 149 -1.79 3.61 9.34
N VAL A 150 -0.73 4.18 9.89
CA VAL A 150 0.33 4.80 9.13
C VAL A 150 1.39 3.71 8.96
N PRO A 151 1.56 3.06 7.78
CA PRO A 151 2.68 2.17 7.55
C PRO A 151 3.93 3.02 7.25
N GLY A 152 5.11 2.48 7.53
CA GLY A 152 6.41 3.17 7.59
C GLY A 152 6.84 3.43 9.04
N VAL A 153 7.55 2.42 9.59
CA VAL A 153 7.81 2.16 11.02
C VAL A 153 6.54 2.40 11.85
N ARG A 154 5.66 1.39 11.92
CA ARG A 154 4.62 1.40 12.96
C ARG A 154 5.34 1.64 14.29
N PRO A 155 4.86 2.54 15.17
CA PRO A 155 5.35 2.50 16.53
C PRO A 155 5.27 1.02 16.97
N PRO A 156 6.31 0.44 17.57
CA PRO A 156 6.09 -0.81 18.30
C PRO A 156 4.88 -0.58 19.18
N ILE A 157 4.00 -1.59 19.28
CA ILE A 157 2.64 -1.55 19.83
C ILE A 157 2.65 -1.04 21.29
N GLU A 158 2.94 0.24 21.47
CA GLU A 158 3.44 0.80 22.72
C GLU A 158 2.94 2.23 22.81
N ALA A 159 1.61 2.38 22.86
CA ALA A 159 1.01 3.64 23.28
C ALA A 159 -0.41 3.50 23.84
N GLU A 160 -1.18 2.46 23.51
CA GLU A 160 -2.59 2.41 23.91
C GLU A 160 -2.89 1.60 25.18
N SER A 161 -2.03 0.65 25.60
CA SER A 161 -2.40 -0.31 26.67
C SER A 161 -1.40 -0.50 27.82
N GLY A 162 -0.20 0.07 27.76
CA GLY A 162 0.84 -0.17 28.78
C GLY A 162 1.30 -1.64 28.86
N ARG A 163 1.02 -2.44 27.82
CA ARG A 163 1.51 -3.80 27.66
C ARG A 163 2.88 -3.78 26.99
N GLU A 164 3.79 -4.64 27.46
CA GLU A 164 5.10 -4.89 26.87
C GLU A 164 4.93 -5.50 25.47
N VAL A 165 5.69 -4.98 24.49
CA VAL A 165 5.62 -5.41 23.09
C VAL A 165 6.42 -6.70 22.91
N THR A 166 5.77 -7.77 22.49
CA THR A 166 6.42 -9.07 22.34
C THR A 166 6.99 -9.28 20.93
N SER A 167 7.86 -10.27 20.74
CA SER A 167 8.31 -10.69 19.42
C SER A 167 7.16 -11.18 18.53
N ARG A 168 6.04 -11.63 19.11
CA ARG A 168 4.88 -12.03 18.32
C ARG A 168 4.19 -10.81 17.75
N ASP A 169 4.02 -9.79 18.58
CA ASP A 169 3.47 -8.49 18.18
C ASP A 169 4.35 -7.87 17.07
N LEU A 170 5.66 -7.84 17.27
CA LEU A 170 6.62 -7.31 16.29
C LEU A 170 6.80 -8.18 15.07
N GLY A 171 6.86 -9.51 15.23
CA GLY A 171 7.00 -10.45 14.11
C GLY A 171 5.82 -10.36 13.15
N ARG A 172 4.61 -10.12 13.68
CA ARG A 172 3.43 -9.83 12.85
C ARG A 172 3.59 -8.51 12.11
N VAL A 173 4.03 -7.45 12.77
CA VAL A 173 4.20 -6.13 12.13
C VAL A 173 5.33 -6.14 11.10
N LEU A 174 6.47 -6.72 11.42
CA LEU A 174 7.67 -6.76 10.59
C LEU A 174 7.54 -7.76 9.44
N GLY A 175 6.73 -8.81 9.63
CA GLY A 175 6.38 -9.73 8.57
C GLY A 175 5.44 -9.11 7.55
N VAL A 176 4.74 -8.02 7.86
CA VAL A 176 3.83 -7.34 6.93
C VAL A 176 4.63 -6.28 6.14
N SER A 177 4.77 -6.47 4.83
CA SER A 177 5.17 -5.37 3.93
C SER A 177 4.19 -4.21 4.09
N ASN A 178 4.61 -2.96 3.85
CA ASN A 178 3.68 -1.82 3.94
C ASN A 178 2.52 -1.92 2.93
N ASP A 179 2.64 -2.83 1.96
CA ASP A 179 1.73 -2.98 0.82
C ASP A 179 0.98 -4.30 0.80
N ASP A 180 1.44 -5.30 1.55
CA ASP A 180 0.81 -6.61 1.56
C ASP A 180 -0.54 -6.52 2.29
N VAL A 181 -1.62 -6.80 1.57
CA VAL A 181 -2.96 -6.93 2.14
C VAL A 181 -3.16 -8.40 2.51
N ARG A 182 -3.26 -8.68 3.81
CA ARG A 182 -3.52 -10.04 4.31
C ARG A 182 -4.99 -10.22 4.68
N PRO A 183 -5.64 -11.30 4.22
CA PRO A 183 -6.97 -11.66 4.70
C PRO A 183 -6.91 -12.03 6.19
N GLU A 184 -8.02 -11.90 6.90
CA GLU A 184 -8.06 -12.19 8.35
C GLU A 184 -8.02 -13.70 8.66
N ASP A 185 -8.35 -14.54 7.68
CA ASP A 185 -8.52 -15.98 7.78
C ASP A 185 -7.40 -16.77 7.08
N GLN A 186 -6.15 -16.32 7.21
CA GLN A 186 -4.97 -17.07 6.79
C GLN A 186 -4.88 -18.43 7.48
N LEU A 187 -4.22 -19.40 6.83
CA LEU A 187 -4.09 -20.75 7.35
C LEU A 187 -3.17 -20.76 8.57
N GLU A 188 -3.71 -21.09 9.75
CA GLU A 188 -2.93 -21.29 10.96
C GLU A 188 -2.83 -22.78 11.32
N ILE A 189 -1.60 -23.30 11.44
CA ILE A 189 -1.34 -24.66 11.91
C ILE A 189 -0.41 -24.67 13.13
N SER A 190 -0.47 -25.72 13.93
CA SER A 190 0.48 -25.91 15.04
C SER A 190 1.70 -26.71 14.59
N LEU A 191 2.86 -26.06 14.57
CA LEU A 191 4.16 -26.68 14.28
C LEU A 191 5.02 -26.70 15.55
N PHE A 192 5.37 -27.90 16.02
CA PHE A 192 6.11 -28.11 17.27
C PHE A 192 5.48 -27.43 18.51
N GLY A 193 4.14 -27.35 18.55
CA GLY A 193 3.41 -26.76 19.67
C GLY A 193 3.27 -25.23 19.61
N ALA A 194 3.62 -24.61 18.48
CA ALA A 194 3.54 -23.18 18.27
C ALA A 194 2.80 -22.84 16.97
N PRO A 195 2.17 -21.65 16.88
CA PRO A 195 1.44 -21.25 15.68
C PRO A 195 2.40 -20.94 14.53
N LEU A 196 2.04 -21.47 13.36
CA LEU A 196 2.60 -21.15 12.05
C LEU A 196 1.44 -20.63 11.20
N THR A 197 1.52 -19.36 10.81
CA THR A 197 0.58 -18.76 9.86
C THR A 197 1.16 -18.88 8.46
N ILE A 198 0.35 -19.35 7.52
CA ILE A 198 0.69 -19.52 6.12
C ILE A 198 -0.30 -18.72 5.30
N GLY A 199 0.22 -17.95 4.34
CA GLY A 199 -0.58 -17.21 3.38
C GLY A 199 0.18 -17.01 2.09
N GLY A 200 -0.33 -16.11 1.26
CA GLY A 200 0.33 -15.73 0.03
C GLY A 200 -0.54 -14.88 -0.87
N GLU A 201 -0.03 -14.68 -2.08
CA GLU A 201 -0.65 -13.86 -3.10
C GLU A 201 -0.49 -14.54 -4.46
N ILE A 202 -1.55 -14.49 -5.27
CA ILE A 202 -1.47 -14.78 -6.70
C ILE A 202 -1.66 -13.46 -7.42
N GLU A 203 -0.65 -13.03 -8.17
CA GLU A 203 -0.70 -11.81 -8.98
C GLU A 203 -0.74 -12.17 -10.47
N ALA A 204 -1.56 -11.46 -11.23
CA ALA A 204 -1.52 -11.45 -12.68
C ALA A 204 -1.35 -10.01 -13.16
N ALA A 205 -0.16 -9.68 -13.65
CA ALA A 205 0.17 -8.35 -14.16
C ALA A 205 0.35 -8.35 -15.68
N THR A 206 -0.10 -7.28 -16.35
CA THR A 206 0.24 -6.97 -17.73
C THR A 206 0.69 -5.53 -17.86
N LEU A 207 1.64 -5.27 -18.76
CA LEU A 207 2.14 -3.93 -19.09
C LEU A 207 2.28 -3.81 -20.61
N SER A 208 1.67 -2.76 -21.15
CA SER A 208 1.72 -2.42 -22.57
C SER A 208 2.34 -1.04 -22.70
N GLN A 209 3.42 -0.91 -23.46
CA GLN A 209 4.13 0.35 -23.68
C GLN A 209 4.26 0.63 -25.19
N SER A 210 4.36 1.90 -25.57
CA SER A 210 4.50 2.29 -26.97
C SER A 210 5.35 3.53 -27.13
N ASN A 211 6.16 3.56 -28.20
CA ASN A 211 6.99 4.70 -28.60
C ASN A 211 7.91 5.19 -27.45
N LEU A 212 8.70 4.28 -26.86
CA LEU A 212 9.64 4.61 -25.77
C LEU A 212 10.85 5.41 -26.29
N ASP A 213 11.22 5.23 -27.55
CA ASP A 213 12.26 5.95 -28.30
C ASP A 213 11.84 7.34 -28.80
N LEU A 214 10.55 7.68 -28.65
CA LEU A 214 9.93 8.92 -29.11
C LEU A 214 10.07 9.15 -30.63
N ASP A 215 10.16 8.11 -31.45
CA ASP A 215 10.21 8.22 -32.92
C ASP A 215 8.95 7.65 -33.60
N ARG A 216 8.07 8.54 -34.11
CA ARG A 216 6.89 8.14 -34.91
C ARG A 216 7.19 7.36 -36.20
N GLY A 217 8.45 7.37 -36.66
CA GLY A 217 8.89 6.65 -37.85
C GLY A 217 9.04 5.14 -37.62
N ALA A 218 9.19 4.72 -36.38
CA ALA A 218 9.27 3.33 -35.94
C ALA A 218 8.04 3.00 -35.11
N ASP A 219 7.27 1.99 -35.52
CA ASP A 219 6.25 1.43 -34.62
C ASP A 219 6.99 0.55 -33.59
N ASP A 220 7.23 1.10 -32.39
CA ASP A 220 7.74 0.34 -31.24
C ASP A 220 6.63 0.11 -30.22
N TYR A 221 6.44 -1.16 -29.88
CA TYR A 221 5.45 -1.65 -28.95
C TYR A 221 6.04 -2.77 -28.11
N ARG A 222 5.86 -2.68 -26.79
CA ARG A 222 6.28 -3.70 -25.83
C ARG A 222 5.08 -4.17 -25.03
N LEU A 223 4.87 -5.48 -24.97
CA LEU A 223 3.85 -6.13 -24.14
C LEU A 223 4.50 -7.14 -23.22
N ARG A 224 4.32 -6.94 -21.92
CA ARG A 224 4.77 -7.85 -20.87
C ARG A 224 3.57 -8.44 -20.13
N ALA A 225 3.62 -9.74 -19.86
CA ALA A 225 2.70 -10.45 -18.97
C ALA A 225 3.52 -11.16 -17.89
N ALA A 226 3.18 -10.94 -16.62
CA ALA A 226 3.95 -11.42 -15.48
C ALA A 226 3.02 -12.00 -14.39
N PRO A 227 2.56 -13.25 -14.51
CA PRO A 227 1.93 -13.93 -13.40
C PRO A 227 2.95 -14.31 -12.32
N GLU A 228 2.59 -14.06 -11.06
CA GLU A 228 3.39 -14.41 -9.89
C GLU A 228 2.57 -15.21 -8.87
N LEU A 229 3.24 -16.12 -8.16
CA LEU A 229 2.73 -16.79 -6.98
C LEU A 229 3.70 -16.55 -5.83
N LYS A 230 3.24 -15.83 -4.82
CA LYS A 230 3.97 -15.53 -3.59
C LYS A 230 3.45 -16.42 -2.47
N PHE A 231 4.37 -16.96 -1.68
CA PHE A 231 4.08 -17.76 -0.49
C PHE A 231 4.78 -17.16 0.71
N GLU A 232 4.10 -17.13 1.85
CA GLU A 232 4.64 -16.62 3.10
C GLU A 232 4.33 -17.53 4.29
N ALA A 233 5.25 -17.56 5.24
CA ALA A 233 5.13 -18.34 6.46
C ALA A 233 5.69 -17.56 7.66
N LEU A 234 4.86 -17.33 8.68
CA LEU A 234 5.23 -16.69 9.94
C LEU A 234 5.15 -17.69 11.10
N TYR A 235 6.29 -17.99 11.72
CA TYR A 235 6.40 -18.93 12.83
C TYR A 235 6.65 -18.21 14.16
N LEU A 236 5.82 -18.50 15.18
CA LEU A 236 5.82 -17.78 16.46
C LEU A 236 6.01 -18.73 17.67
N PRO A 237 7.19 -19.36 17.83
CA PRO A 237 7.46 -20.36 18.87
C PRO A 237 7.45 -19.84 20.30
N SER A 238 7.67 -18.55 20.51
CA SER A 238 7.61 -17.94 21.84
C SER A 238 7.22 -16.45 21.75
N GLU A 239 7.09 -15.79 22.89
CA GLU A 239 6.91 -14.35 22.97
C GLU A 239 8.20 -13.55 22.68
N ASN A 240 9.37 -14.21 22.60
CA ASN A 240 10.66 -13.53 22.38
C ASN A 240 11.39 -13.95 21.10
N PHE A 241 10.76 -14.80 20.29
CA PHE A 241 11.27 -15.24 19.00
C PHE A 241 10.17 -15.30 17.94
N ALA A 242 10.47 -14.79 16.75
CA ALA A 242 9.68 -14.99 15.53
C ALA A 242 10.60 -15.37 14.36
N ALA A 243 10.08 -16.13 13.40
CA ALA A 243 10.76 -16.41 12.14
C ALA A 243 9.80 -16.22 10.98
N PHE A 244 10.30 -15.69 9.86
CA PHE A 244 9.50 -15.41 8.68
C PHE A 244 10.25 -15.82 7.42
N VAL A 245 9.51 -16.38 6.47
CA VAL A 245 9.98 -16.67 5.12
C VAL A 245 8.91 -16.22 4.14
N GLN A 246 9.34 -15.54 3.07
CA GLN A 246 8.53 -15.19 1.92
C GLN A 246 9.33 -15.51 0.65
N ALA A 247 8.72 -16.25 -0.26
CA ALA A 247 9.32 -16.60 -1.54
C ALA A 247 8.26 -16.49 -2.63
N LYS A 248 8.68 -16.16 -3.84
CA LYS A 248 7.81 -16.09 -5.00
C LYS A 248 8.32 -16.94 -6.14
N SER A 249 7.40 -17.44 -6.95
CA SER A 249 7.68 -18.01 -8.28
C SER A 249 7.00 -17.15 -9.32
N PHE A 250 7.67 -16.89 -10.43
CA PHE A 250 7.19 -15.99 -11.47
C PHE A 250 7.40 -16.59 -12.86
N LEU A 251 6.59 -16.12 -13.79
CA LEU A 251 6.80 -16.29 -15.22
C LEU A 251 6.68 -14.89 -15.84
N THR A 252 7.62 -14.49 -16.68
CA THR A 252 7.54 -13.27 -17.47
C THR A 252 7.52 -13.67 -18.94
N SER A 253 6.52 -13.20 -19.67
CA SER A 253 6.49 -13.26 -21.14
C SER A 253 6.51 -11.84 -21.68
N GLU A 254 7.43 -11.54 -22.59
CA GLU A 254 7.61 -10.23 -23.19
C GLU A 254 7.65 -10.34 -24.71
N VAL A 255 6.94 -9.44 -25.38
CA VAL A 255 6.90 -9.32 -26.84
C VAL A 255 7.27 -7.90 -27.21
N ILE A 256 8.29 -7.74 -28.05
CA ILE A 256 8.77 -6.45 -28.55
C ILE A 256 8.62 -6.43 -30.06
N ASP A 257 7.83 -5.49 -30.58
CA ASP A 257 7.53 -5.43 -32.02
C ASP A 257 8.70 -4.84 -32.84
N ALA A 258 9.52 -3.97 -32.23
CA ALA A 258 10.63 -3.30 -32.91
C ALA A 258 11.61 -4.27 -33.59
N ASP A 259 11.85 -5.44 -32.99
CA ASP A 259 12.70 -6.51 -33.53
C ASP A 259 11.98 -7.85 -33.71
N GLY A 260 10.72 -7.95 -33.29
CA GLY A 260 9.92 -9.17 -33.36
C GLY A 260 10.36 -10.25 -32.37
N SER A 261 11.06 -9.87 -31.30
CA SER A 261 11.44 -10.78 -30.22
C SER A 261 10.23 -11.17 -29.36
N ASP A 262 10.24 -12.43 -28.94
CA ASP A 262 9.38 -13.01 -27.90
C ASP A 262 10.33 -13.73 -26.98
N ASP A 263 10.28 -13.35 -25.70
CA ASP A 263 11.00 -14.04 -24.66
C ASP A 263 10.05 -14.48 -23.54
N THR A 264 10.30 -15.66 -23.00
CA THR A 264 9.53 -16.19 -21.88
C THR A 264 10.45 -16.89 -20.90
N GLU A 265 10.53 -16.32 -19.71
CA GLU A 265 11.39 -16.80 -18.64
C GLU A 265 10.58 -17.06 -17.38
N GLY A 266 11.02 -18.04 -16.58
CA GLY A 266 10.35 -18.39 -15.34
C GLY A 266 11.34 -18.80 -14.27
N GLY A 267 11.14 -18.28 -13.08
CA GLY A 267 12.08 -18.38 -11.97
C GLY A 267 11.40 -18.43 -10.62
N ALA A 268 12.23 -18.44 -9.59
CA ALA A 268 11.82 -18.25 -8.21
C ALA A 268 12.78 -17.29 -7.50
N ARG A 269 12.24 -16.52 -6.56
CA ARG A 269 12.97 -15.56 -5.76
C ARG A 269 12.67 -15.75 -4.27
N LEU A 270 13.71 -15.67 -3.44
CA LEU A 270 13.55 -15.59 -1.98
C LEU A 270 13.53 -14.12 -1.55
N ASP A 271 12.35 -13.54 -1.40
CA ASP A 271 12.22 -12.13 -1.03
C ASP A 271 12.69 -11.89 0.41
N GLN A 272 12.20 -12.69 1.37
CA GLN A 272 12.55 -12.53 2.79
C GLN A 272 12.80 -13.88 3.46
N ALA A 273 13.81 -13.91 4.33
CA ALA A 273 14.10 -15.04 5.21
C ALA A 273 14.84 -14.52 6.44
N TRP A 274 14.12 -14.33 7.54
CA TRP A 274 14.69 -13.73 8.75
C TRP A 274 14.19 -14.34 10.04
N VAL A 275 14.98 -14.13 11.09
CA VAL A 275 14.63 -14.40 12.48
C VAL A 275 14.64 -13.10 13.29
N PHE A 276 13.78 -13.03 14.29
CA PHE A 276 13.60 -11.86 15.12
C PHE A 276 13.61 -12.23 16.60
N PHE A 277 14.37 -11.47 17.39
CA PHE A 277 14.49 -11.62 18.83
C PHE A 277 14.09 -10.31 19.51
N SER A 278 13.14 -10.34 20.44
CA SER A 278 12.85 -9.18 21.30
C SER A 278 13.71 -9.20 22.57
N GLU A 279 13.88 -8.01 23.16
CA GLU A 279 14.53 -7.82 24.47
C GLU A 279 15.93 -8.43 24.58
N ILE A 280 16.76 -8.20 23.55
CA ILE A 280 18.11 -8.78 23.53
C ILE A 280 18.96 -8.20 24.66
N PHE A 281 19.74 -9.05 25.32
CA PHE A 281 20.70 -8.67 26.37
C PHE A 281 20.10 -7.88 27.56
N GLY A 282 18.78 -8.01 27.81
CA GLY A 282 18.10 -7.24 28.86
C GLY A 282 17.95 -5.75 28.55
N LEU A 283 18.11 -5.37 27.27
CA LEU A 283 17.83 -4.04 26.74
C LEU A 283 16.42 -4.05 26.13
N HIS A 284 15.70 -2.91 26.18
CA HIS A 284 14.48 -2.70 25.39
C HIS A 284 14.83 -2.46 23.91
N ALA A 285 15.55 -3.42 23.32
CA ALA A 285 15.98 -3.42 21.94
C ALA A 285 15.75 -4.80 21.34
N SER A 286 15.52 -4.84 20.04
CA SER A 286 15.20 -6.08 19.32
C SER A 286 16.14 -6.27 18.14
N LEU A 287 16.49 -7.52 17.84
CA LEU A 287 17.42 -7.88 16.77
C LEU A 287 16.70 -8.67 15.68
N GLN A 288 16.88 -8.26 14.43
CA GLN A 288 16.43 -8.97 13.24
C GLN A 288 17.64 -9.36 12.39
N LEU A 289 17.74 -10.65 12.04
CA LEU A 289 18.85 -11.21 11.28
C LEU A 289 18.33 -11.99 10.06
N GLY A 290 18.95 -11.80 8.91
CA GLY A 290 18.62 -12.49 7.66
C GLY A 290 18.25 -11.53 6.53
N ARG A 291 17.76 -12.08 5.41
CA ARG A 291 17.25 -11.29 4.28
C ARG A 291 15.90 -10.70 4.66
N GLN A 292 15.78 -9.38 4.60
CA GLN A 292 14.65 -8.65 5.15
C GLN A 292 14.33 -7.40 4.35
N LYS A 293 13.05 -7.05 4.29
CA LYS A 293 12.59 -5.84 3.63
C LYS A 293 13.01 -4.59 4.39
N PHE A 294 13.65 -3.66 3.71
CA PHE A 294 13.82 -2.26 4.10
C PHE A 294 12.86 -1.43 3.25
N GLN A 295 11.81 -0.90 3.88
CA GLN A 295 10.82 -0.09 3.18
C GLN A 295 10.39 1.10 4.02
N ASP A 296 10.47 2.30 3.44
CA ASP A 296 9.79 3.48 3.99
C ASP A 296 8.48 3.76 3.27
N ARG A 297 7.55 4.47 3.91
CA ARG A 297 6.20 4.73 3.38
C ARG A 297 6.18 5.36 1.98
N ARG A 298 7.17 6.20 1.67
CA ARG A 298 7.27 6.90 0.39
C ARG A 298 8.24 6.22 -0.55
N GLU A 299 8.96 5.18 -0.09
CA GLU A 299 10.03 4.53 -0.85
C GLU A 299 11.03 5.51 -1.46
N TRP A 300 11.26 6.61 -0.75
CA TRP A 300 12.20 7.65 -1.19
C TRP A 300 13.62 7.34 -0.71
N TRP A 301 13.73 6.49 0.32
CA TRP A 301 14.99 6.04 0.91
C TRP A 301 15.19 4.53 0.73
N TRP A 302 14.14 3.73 0.98
CA TRP A 302 14.24 2.27 0.98
C TRP A 302 12.98 1.62 0.40
N ASP A 303 13.18 0.62 -0.45
CA ASP A 303 12.22 -0.34 -0.98
C ASP A 303 12.94 -1.62 -1.45
N ASP A 304 13.78 -2.20 -0.60
CA ASP A 304 14.67 -3.28 -1.03
C ASP A 304 14.76 -4.42 0.00
N ASP A 305 15.02 -5.62 -0.50
CA ASP A 305 15.20 -6.84 0.28
C ASP A 305 16.68 -7.21 0.28
N ILE A 306 17.32 -7.16 1.45
CA ILE A 306 18.78 -7.37 1.56
C ILE A 306 19.12 -8.15 2.84
N GLU A 307 20.20 -8.93 2.81
CA GLU A 307 20.73 -9.57 4.03
C GLU A 307 21.22 -8.51 5.00
N ALA A 308 20.72 -8.55 6.23
CA ALA A 308 21.09 -7.57 7.23
C ALA A 308 21.06 -8.09 8.66
N ALA A 309 21.80 -7.38 9.51
CA ALA A 309 21.60 -7.37 10.95
C ALA A 309 21.03 -6.01 11.37
N ARG A 310 19.79 -6.00 11.84
CA ARG A 310 19.03 -4.78 12.17
C ARG A 310 18.67 -4.75 13.65
N LEU A 311 19.09 -3.69 14.33
CA LEU A 311 18.75 -3.40 15.71
C LEU A 311 17.63 -2.37 15.76
N HIS A 312 16.51 -2.74 16.34
CA HIS A 312 15.35 -1.88 16.59
C HIS A 312 15.37 -1.35 18.02
N PHE A 313 14.91 -0.12 18.20
CA PHE A 313 14.76 0.48 19.52
C PHE A 313 13.50 1.34 19.59
N SER A 314 12.91 1.39 20.79
CA SER A 314 11.79 2.28 21.09
C SER A 314 11.84 2.76 22.53
N GLN A 315 11.58 4.05 22.70
CA GLN A 315 11.52 4.70 23.99
C GLN A 315 10.50 5.84 23.94
N GLY A 316 9.26 5.53 24.35
CA GLY A 316 8.17 6.50 24.41
C GLY A 316 7.81 7.06 23.04
N LYS A 317 8.20 8.31 22.77
CA LYS A 317 7.92 8.99 21.49
C LYS A 317 9.02 8.79 20.44
N LEU A 318 10.14 8.18 20.81
CA LEU A 318 11.30 7.99 19.96
C LEU A 318 11.42 6.52 19.58
N PHE A 319 11.48 6.21 18.30
CA PHE A 319 11.63 4.83 17.82
C PHE A 319 12.42 4.82 16.52
N GLY A 320 13.04 3.70 16.18
CA GLY A 320 13.87 3.61 14.99
C GLY A 320 14.66 2.32 14.91
N PHE A 321 15.58 2.30 13.96
CA PHE A 321 16.50 1.19 13.77
C PHE A 321 17.86 1.67 13.25
N ILE A 322 18.86 0.81 13.43
CA ILE A 322 20.14 0.86 12.73
C ILE A 322 20.47 -0.55 12.23
N ALA A 323 21.04 -0.65 11.03
CA ALA A 323 21.38 -1.90 10.39
C ALA A 323 22.73 -1.83 9.67
N VAL A 324 23.36 -2.99 9.56
CA VAL A 324 24.39 -3.27 8.56
C VAL A 324 23.81 -4.29 7.60
N ALA A 325 23.90 -4.01 6.30
CA ALA A 325 23.32 -4.81 5.24
C ALA A 325 24.29 -4.91 4.06
N GLU A 326 24.27 -6.04 3.36
CA GLU A 326 25.12 -6.33 2.20
C GLU A 326 24.46 -7.46 1.43
N GLU A 327 24.43 -7.40 0.10
CA GLU A 327 23.87 -8.50 -0.68
C GLU A 327 24.93 -9.58 -0.88
N LEU A 328 24.65 -10.77 -0.34
CA LEU A 328 25.66 -11.83 -0.19
C LEU A 328 25.52 -12.95 -1.23
N TRP A 329 24.35 -13.09 -1.83
CA TRP A 329 24.01 -14.14 -2.79
C TRP A 329 22.82 -13.67 -3.62
N SER A 330 22.70 -14.15 -4.88
CA SER A 330 21.51 -13.85 -5.66
C SER A 330 20.29 -14.53 -5.06
N ALA A 331 19.27 -13.71 -4.76
CA ALA A 331 17.98 -14.20 -4.32
C ALA A 331 17.13 -14.80 -5.44
N ASP A 332 17.53 -14.60 -6.71
CA ASP A 332 16.83 -15.04 -7.90
C ASP A 332 17.50 -16.27 -8.54
N THR A 333 16.69 -17.14 -9.14
CA THR A 333 17.20 -18.32 -9.86
C THR A 333 17.70 -18.02 -11.27
N LEU A 334 17.29 -16.89 -11.86
CA LEU A 334 17.60 -16.50 -13.24
C LEU A 334 18.68 -15.42 -13.27
N GLU A 335 18.56 -14.42 -12.41
CA GLU A 335 19.47 -13.28 -12.38
C GLU A 335 20.63 -13.57 -11.42
N PRO A 336 21.90 -13.50 -11.85
CA PRO A 336 23.02 -13.47 -10.92
C PRO A 336 23.00 -12.17 -10.10
N LEU A 337 23.83 -12.10 -9.07
CA LEU A 337 24.01 -10.84 -8.34
C LEU A 337 24.60 -9.81 -9.31
N GLU A 338 23.92 -8.67 -9.47
CA GLU A 338 24.39 -7.59 -10.33
C GLU A 338 25.81 -7.18 -9.90
N PRO A 339 26.76 -7.00 -10.84
CA PRO A 339 28.12 -6.61 -10.49
C PRO A 339 28.16 -5.34 -9.65
N ALA A 340 27.28 -4.38 -10.00
CA ALA A 340 27.12 -3.16 -9.24
C ALA A 340 26.69 -3.44 -7.79
N ASP A 341 25.85 -4.42 -7.47
CA ASP A 341 25.41 -4.62 -6.07
C ASP A 341 26.34 -5.51 -5.23
N LYS A 342 27.29 -6.16 -5.90
CA LYS A 342 28.28 -7.00 -5.26
C LYS A 342 29.27 -6.16 -4.45
N ASP A 343 29.71 -6.70 -3.32
CA ASP A 343 30.73 -6.04 -2.47
C ASP A 343 30.32 -4.62 -2.01
N LYS A 344 29.01 -4.31 -2.02
CA LYS A 344 28.43 -3.06 -1.50
C LYS A 344 27.89 -3.24 -0.08
N ARG A 345 28.64 -2.70 0.87
CA ARG A 345 28.22 -2.66 2.28
C ARG A 345 27.43 -1.41 2.60
N ASN A 346 26.24 -1.60 3.17
CA ASN A 346 25.34 -0.55 3.61
C ASN A 346 25.29 -0.48 5.15
N ILE A 347 25.49 0.72 5.71
CA ILE A 347 25.12 1.05 7.09
C ILE A 347 23.95 2.03 7.01
N LEU A 348 22.76 1.60 7.45
CA LEU A 348 21.54 2.37 7.29
C LEU A 348 20.73 2.45 8.57
N GLY A 349 19.93 3.50 8.71
CA GLY A 349 19.09 3.68 9.87
C GLY A 349 18.04 4.76 9.71
N ASN A 350 17.02 4.65 10.55
CA ASN A 350 15.97 5.64 10.70
C ASN A 350 15.75 5.94 12.18
N LEU A 351 15.50 7.22 12.49
CA LEU A 351 15.09 7.66 13.81
C LEU A 351 13.86 8.54 13.69
N ALA A 352 12.75 8.09 14.25
CA ALA A 352 11.46 8.76 14.23
C ALA A 352 11.09 9.30 15.62
N TYR A 353 10.60 10.53 15.66
CA TYR A 353 10.08 11.20 16.85
C TYR A 353 8.62 11.61 16.64
N GLN A 354 7.72 10.97 17.38
CA GLN A 354 6.29 11.26 17.35
C GLN A 354 5.99 12.48 18.21
N ILE A 355 5.87 13.64 17.55
CA ILE A 355 5.55 14.91 18.23
C ILE A 355 4.17 14.79 18.90
N ASP A 356 3.18 14.35 18.11
CA ASP A 356 1.82 14.00 18.53
C ASP A 356 1.27 12.93 17.58
N PRO A 357 0.09 12.30 17.85
CA PRO A 357 -0.45 11.23 17.01
C PRO A 357 -0.71 11.60 15.54
N LYS A 358 -0.59 12.88 15.15
CA LYS A 358 -0.80 13.39 13.80
C LYS A 358 0.46 13.97 13.18
N LYS A 359 1.59 13.96 13.88
CA LYS A 359 2.85 14.59 13.42
C LYS A 359 4.06 13.74 13.78
N LEU A 360 4.88 13.50 12.77
CA LEU A 360 6.09 12.70 12.87
C LEU A 360 7.26 13.45 12.27
N LEU A 361 8.41 13.40 12.94
CA LEU A 361 9.69 13.87 12.43
C LEU A 361 10.64 12.68 12.33
N GLU A 362 11.27 12.47 11.19
CA GLU A 362 12.10 11.31 10.90
C GLU A 362 13.46 11.76 10.38
N LEU A 363 14.53 11.16 10.90
CA LEU A 363 15.89 11.30 10.41
C LEU A 363 16.28 10.01 9.70
N PHE A 364 16.87 10.13 8.52
CA PHE A 364 17.39 9.01 7.73
C PHE A 364 18.91 9.11 7.60
N PHE A 365 19.58 7.96 7.62
CA PHE A 365 21.01 7.83 7.41
C PHE A 365 21.28 6.61 6.56
N LEU A 366 22.11 6.77 5.52
CA LEU A 366 22.71 5.68 4.76
C LEU A 366 24.19 6.01 4.55
N ASN A 367 25.07 5.04 4.74
CA ASN A 367 26.39 5.04 4.15
C ASN A 367 26.54 3.75 3.35
N THR A 368 26.80 3.90 2.06
CA THR A 368 27.13 2.80 1.15
C THR A 368 28.62 2.90 0.88
N ASN A 369 29.30 1.79 1.11
CA ASN A 369 30.71 1.63 0.80
C ASN A 369 30.84 0.45 -0.15
N ASP A 370 31.07 0.78 -1.41
CA ASP A 370 31.57 -0.17 -2.39
C ASP A 370 33.03 -0.49 -2.06
N HIS A 371 33.32 -1.78 -1.90
CA HIS A 371 34.67 -2.27 -1.65
C HIS A 371 35.10 -3.31 -2.67
N SER A 372 34.60 -3.22 -3.90
CA SER A 372 35.13 -3.93 -5.04
C SER A 372 36.61 -3.57 -5.28
N ASP A 373 37.35 -4.43 -5.99
CA ASP A 373 38.77 -4.21 -6.31
C ASP A 373 38.98 -3.22 -7.48
N GLY A 374 37.90 -2.75 -8.13
CA GLY A 374 37.91 -1.94 -9.35
C GLY A 374 38.62 -2.61 -10.52
N TYR A 375 38.87 -1.84 -11.60
CA TYR A 375 39.50 -2.35 -12.83
C TYR A 375 40.88 -1.75 -13.08
N ALA A 376 41.77 -2.52 -13.71
CA ALA A 376 43.03 -2.01 -14.23
C ALA A 376 42.86 -1.45 -15.67
N PRO A 377 43.58 -0.39 -16.07
CA PRO A 377 43.54 0.08 -17.45
C PRO A 377 43.97 -1.01 -18.45
N GLY A 378 43.10 -1.28 -19.43
CA GLY A 378 43.26 -2.33 -20.43
C GLY A 378 42.82 -3.73 -19.97
N GLU A 379 42.24 -3.86 -18.77
CA GLU A 379 41.60 -5.08 -18.33
C GLU A 379 40.38 -5.39 -19.21
N LEU A 380 40.23 -6.66 -19.58
CA LEU A 380 39.13 -7.16 -20.41
C LEU A 380 38.09 -7.81 -19.51
N VAL A 381 36.85 -7.35 -19.64
CA VAL A 381 35.71 -7.73 -18.79
C VAL A 381 34.55 -8.11 -19.71
N LEU A 382 33.76 -9.11 -19.31
CA LEU A 382 32.53 -9.42 -20.02
C LEU A 382 31.48 -8.35 -19.71
N GLU A 383 30.60 -8.03 -20.66
CA GLU A 383 29.53 -7.04 -20.49
C GLU A 383 28.75 -7.23 -19.18
N ASP A 384 28.26 -8.44 -18.92
CA ASP A 384 27.50 -8.81 -17.72
C ASP A 384 28.29 -8.75 -16.40
N ALA A 385 29.60 -8.50 -16.47
CA ALA A 385 30.48 -8.39 -15.30
C ALA A 385 30.95 -6.96 -15.05
N ILE A 386 30.54 -5.99 -15.87
CA ILE A 386 30.94 -4.59 -15.73
C ILE A 386 30.32 -3.95 -14.49
N ASP A 387 31.17 -3.24 -13.75
CA ASP A 387 30.79 -2.28 -12.73
C ASP A 387 31.46 -0.94 -13.07
N ASP A 388 30.67 0.03 -13.50
CA ASP A 388 31.19 1.30 -14.00
C ASP A 388 31.40 2.34 -12.90
N ALA A 389 31.00 2.06 -11.65
CA ALA A 389 31.04 3.05 -10.57
C ALA A 389 31.22 2.44 -9.15
N ASP A 390 32.43 2.57 -8.61
CA ASP A 390 32.70 2.28 -7.20
C ASP A 390 32.46 3.51 -6.32
N ALA A 391 31.49 3.45 -5.40
CA ALA A 391 31.05 4.61 -4.64
C ALA A 391 31.15 4.43 -3.10
N ASP A 392 31.76 5.41 -2.41
CA ASP A 392 31.65 5.59 -0.95
C ASP A 392 30.87 6.87 -0.68
N LEU A 393 29.57 6.69 -0.47
CA LEU A 393 28.59 7.77 -0.37
C LEU A 393 27.86 7.72 0.97
N THR A 394 27.57 8.89 1.51
CA THR A 394 26.75 9.05 2.71
C THR A 394 25.57 9.95 2.42
N TRP A 395 24.37 9.47 2.74
CA TRP A 395 23.13 10.22 2.70
C TRP A 395 22.65 10.57 4.11
N LEU A 396 22.16 11.80 4.25
CA LEU A 396 21.49 12.30 5.44
C LEU A 396 20.14 12.89 5.04
N GLY A 397 19.09 12.46 5.75
CA GLY A 397 17.72 12.81 5.44
C GLY A 397 16.93 13.34 6.61
N LEU A 398 16.02 14.28 6.35
CA LEU A 398 15.02 14.73 7.30
C LEU A 398 13.66 14.70 6.64
N ARG A 399 12.69 14.05 7.26
CA ARG A 399 11.29 14.04 6.84
C ARG A 399 10.39 14.55 7.95
N TYR A 400 9.44 15.41 7.59
CA TYR A 400 8.34 15.78 8.45
C TYR A 400 7.02 15.38 7.79
N ARG A 401 6.17 14.70 8.55
CA ARG A 401 4.81 14.32 8.16
C ARG A 401 3.82 14.90 9.14
N GLY A 402 2.73 15.48 8.64
CA GLY A 402 1.71 16.10 9.47
C GLY A 402 0.31 15.97 8.91
N ARG A 403 -0.66 15.82 9.81
CA ARG A 403 -2.10 15.86 9.51
C ARG A 403 -2.78 16.93 10.36
N HIS A 404 -3.60 17.77 9.74
CA HIS A 404 -4.38 18.80 10.40
C HIS A 404 -5.82 18.81 9.92
N LYS A 405 -6.79 18.84 10.83
CA LYS A 405 -8.22 18.97 10.49
C LYS A 405 -8.63 20.42 10.70
N ILE A 406 -9.15 21.05 9.65
CA ILE A 406 -9.64 22.43 9.68
C ILE A 406 -11.16 22.40 9.58
N SER A 407 -11.85 22.93 10.60
CA SER A 407 -13.31 22.91 10.67
C SER A 407 -13.93 23.59 9.44
N GLY A 408 -14.81 22.88 8.74
CA GLY A 408 -15.49 23.36 7.54
C GLY A 408 -14.64 23.41 6.27
N VAL A 409 -13.35 23.07 6.34
CA VAL A 409 -12.43 23.10 5.19
C VAL A 409 -11.91 21.71 4.84
N GLY A 410 -11.90 20.76 5.79
CA GLY A 410 -11.51 19.36 5.55
C GLY A 410 -10.25 18.94 6.29
N LYS A 411 -9.56 17.92 5.77
CA LYS A 411 -8.30 17.41 6.35
C LYS A 411 -7.14 17.72 5.41
N VAL A 412 -6.04 18.20 5.97
CA VAL A 412 -4.82 18.53 5.26
C VAL A 412 -3.72 17.61 5.74
N TYR A 413 -2.99 17.03 4.80
CA TYR A 413 -1.80 16.23 5.02
C TYR A 413 -0.62 16.92 4.35
N PHE A 414 0.52 16.95 5.02
CA PHE A 414 1.72 17.58 4.51
C PHE A 414 2.92 16.65 4.74
N ASN A 415 3.73 16.49 3.69
CA ASN A 415 5.02 15.84 3.75
C ASN A 415 6.10 16.82 3.28
N ALA A 416 7.24 16.82 3.97
CA ALA A 416 8.43 17.52 3.53
C ALA A 416 9.65 16.65 3.81
N ASP A 417 10.42 16.43 2.77
CA ASP A 417 11.57 15.56 2.69
C ASP A 417 12.77 16.40 2.24
N LEU A 418 13.86 16.29 2.97
CA LEU A 418 15.14 16.93 2.66
C LEU A 418 16.21 15.87 2.69
N ALA A 419 17.06 15.83 1.68
CA ALA A 419 18.18 14.90 1.62
C ALA A 419 19.46 15.61 1.20
N ARG A 420 20.58 15.06 1.65
CA ARG A 420 21.91 15.44 1.19
C ARG A 420 22.73 14.17 1.00
N VAL A 421 23.45 14.09 -0.11
CA VAL A 421 24.44 13.04 -0.38
C VAL A 421 25.83 13.68 -0.48
N ALA A 422 26.83 13.02 0.09
CA ALA A 422 28.22 13.41 -0.08
C ALA A 422 29.16 12.21 0.00
N GLY A 423 30.26 12.26 -0.74
CA GLY A 423 31.26 11.19 -0.72
C GLY A 423 32.21 11.27 -1.90
N THR A 424 32.75 10.13 -2.30
CA THR A 424 33.64 9.96 -3.45
C THR A 424 33.18 8.79 -4.30
N GLU A 425 33.43 8.90 -5.59
CA GLU A 425 33.05 7.91 -6.59
C GLU A 425 34.22 7.75 -7.55
N THR A 426 34.50 6.51 -7.94
CA THR A 426 35.46 6.17 -8.98
C THR A 426 34.68 5.62 -10.17
N LEU A 427 34.71 6.36 -11.27
CA LEU A 427 34.04 5.97 -12.50
C LEU A 427 35.05 5.27 -13.42
N THR A 428 34.64 4.13 -13.96
CA THR A 428 35.40 3.37 -14.95
C THR A 428 34.69 3.44 -16.29
N SER A 429 35.38 3.93 -17.31
CA SER A 429 34.88 3.91 -18.68
C SER A 429 35.36 2.67 -19.40
N PHE A 430 34.49 2.11 -20.23
CA PHE A 430 34.73 0.92 -21.01
C PHE A 430 34.55 1.22 -22.49
N ASP A 431 35.43 0.66 -23.32
CA ASP A 431 35.26 0.64 -24.78
C ASP A 431 35.19 -0.81 -25.24
N ASP A 432 34.36 -1.10 -26.22
CA ASP A 432 34.35 -2.39 -26.92
C ASP A 432 35.36 -2.37 -28.08
N PRO A 433 36.49 -3.09 -27.99
CA PRO A 433 37.50 -3.11 -29.03
C PRO A 433 37.13 -4.01 -30.22
N GLU A 434 36.27 -5.02 -30.05
CA GLU A 434 36.07 -6.09 -31.04
C GLU A 434 34.58 -6.45 -31.34
N ASP A 435 33.60 -5.77 -30.75
CA ASP A 435 32.14 -6.01 -30.92
C ASP A 435 31.74 -7.44 -30.52
N ASP A 436 32.38 -7.94 -29.44
CA ASP A 436 32.39 -9.35 -29.02
C ASP A 436 31.94 -9.52 -27.54
N GLU A 437 31.13 -8.61 -26.99
CA GLU A 437 30.66 -8.60 -25.57
C GLU A 437 31.81 -8.53 -24.54
N ILE A 438 33.02 -8.17 -25.00
CA ILE A 438 34.22 -8.03 -24.19
C ILE A 438 34.64 -6.57 -24.21
N PHE A 439 34.67 -5.96 -23.04
CA PHE A 439 34.95 -4.54 -22.88
C PHE A 439 36.33 -4.33 -22.24
N ALA A 440 37.05 -3.33 -22.74
CA ALA A 440 38.32 -2.91 -22.17
C ALA A 440 38.13 -1.68 -21.28
N ALA A 441 38.59 -1.74 -20.02
CA ALA A 441 38.60 -0.57 -19.14
C ALA A 441 39.59 0.48 -19.68
N THR A 442 39.12 1.67 -20.06
CA THR A 442 39.92 2.68 -20.78
C THR A 442 40.29 3.90 -19.95
N ALA A 443 39.39 4.34 -19.06
CA ALA A 443 39.61 5.50 -18.22
C ALA A 443 39.09 5.26 -16.80
N ILE A 444 39.83 5.76 -15.81
CA ILE A 444 39.44 5.71 -14.40
C ILE A 444 39.46 7.14 -13.88
N THR A 445 38.30 7.63 -13.44
CA THR A 445 38.12 9.01 -12.99
C THR A 445 37.59 9.04 -11.57
N GLN A 446 38.31 9.71 -10.66
CA GLN A 446 37.80 9.95 -9.31
C GLN A 446 37.13 11.31 -9.21
N GLN A 447 35.94 11.34 -8.62
CA GLN A 447 35.20 12.56 -8.36
C GLN A 447 34.61 12.60 -6.95
N LYS A 448 34.30 13.81 -6.48
CA LYS A 448 33.55 14.01 -5.23
C LYS A 448 32.08 14.18 -5.55
N VAL A 449 31.21 13.54 -4.78
CA VAL A 449 29.76 13.75 -4.90
C VAL A 449 29.29 14.71 -3.79
N ARG A 450 28.45 15.69 -4.14
CA ARG A 450 27.83 16.66 -3.21
C ARG A 450 26.45 17.08 -3.71
N GLY A 451 25.47 16.22 -3.54
CA GLY A 451 24.08 16.47 -3.92
C GLY A 451 23.17 16.88 -2.76
N TRP A 452 22.04 17.50 -3.08
CA TRP A 452 20.92 17.70 -2.15
C TRP A 452 19.58 17.58 -2.87
N ALA A 453 18.55 17.17 -2.16
CA ALA A 453 17.20 17.12 -2.69
C ALA A 453 16.16 17.65 -1.68
N LEU A 454 15.03 18.08 -2.24
CA LEU A 454 13.82 18.48 -1.54
C LEU A 454 12.65 17.80 -2.23
N ASP A 455 11.74 17.23 -1.45
CA ASP A 455 10.43 16.80 -1.93
C ASP A 455 9.37 17.29 -0.94
N THR A 456 8.33 17.94 -1.42
CA THR A 456 7.21 18.37 -0.61
C THR A 456 5.90 18.00 -1.26
N SER A 457 4.93 17.57 -0.45
CA SER A 457 3.57 17.32 -0.92
C SER A 457 2.54 17.83 0.08
N PHE A 458 1.45 18.35 -0.47
CA PHE A 458 0.28 18.82 0.24
C PHE A 458 -0.94 18.09 -0.31
N ASN A 459 -1.64 17.36 0.54
CA ASN A 459 -2.86 16.65 0.17
C ASN A 459 -4.03 17.24 0.96
N TRP A 460 -5.08 17.66 0.27
CA TRP A 460 -6.26 18.25 0.87
C TRP A 460 -7.49 17.40 0.57
N GLU A 461 -7.99 16.74 1.61
CA GLU A 461 -9.24 16.00 1.60
C GLU A 461 -10.40 16.96 1.88
N LEU A 462 -11.28 17.10 0.89
CA LEU A 462 -12.39 18.03 0.89
C LEU A 462 -13.57 17.44 1.68
N PRO A 463 -14.31 18.25 2.43
CA PRO A 463 -15.40 17.80 3.30
C PRO A 463 -16.71 17.59 2.51
N PHE A 464 -16.66 16.82 1.43
CA PHE A 464 -17.82 16.43 0.62
C PHE A 464 -18.11 14.93 0.78
N GLU A 465 -19.31 14.48 0.38
CA GLU A 465 -19.79 13.10 0.60
C GLU A 465 -18.87 12.02 0.01
N PHE A 466 -18.24 12.28 -1.14
CA PHE A 466 -17.28 11.38 -1.79
C PHE A 466 -15.83 11.67 -1.39
N GLU A 467 -15.61 12.51 -0.36
CA GLU A 467 -14.30 12.92 0.16
C GLU A 467 -13.19 13.09 -0.91
N PRO A 468 -13.42 13.85 -1.99
CA PRO A 468 -12.41 14.02 -3.03
C PRO A 468 -11.21 14.74 -2.44
N TYR A 469 -10.03 14.43 -2.97
CA TYR A 469 -8.79 15.04 -2.51
C TYR A 469 -8.00 15.64 -3.65
N LEU A 470 -7.25 16.69 -3.30
CA LEU A 470 -6.36 17.40 -4.19
C LEU A 470 -4.94 17.27 -3.67
N THR A 471 -4.01 16.99 -4.56
CA THR A 471 -2.58 16.91 -4.23
C THR A 471 -1.81 17.98 -5.00
N LEU A 472 -0.90 18.65 -4.31
CA LEU A 472 0.12 19.50 -4.91
C LEU A 472 1.48 19.02 -4.42
N GLY A 473 2.37 18.72 -5.35
CA GLY A 473 3.73 18.24 -5.08
C GLY A 473 4.78 19.10 -5.77
N TYR A 474 5.93 19.24 -5.13
CA TYR A 474 7.13 19.79 -5.73
C TYR A 474 8.36 19.03 -5.25
N ALA A 475 9.09 18.44 -6.19
CA ALA A 475 10.34 17.75 -5.94
C ALA A 475 11.48 18.38 -6.73
N ARG A 476 12.69 18.33 -6.16
CA ARG A 476 13.90 18.86 -6.78
C ARG A 476 15.14 18.14 -6.29
N GLY A 477 15.92 17.59 -7.22
CA GLY A 477 17.28 17.10 -7.01
C GLY A 477 18.28 18.11 -7.55
N SER A 478 19.37 18.34 -6.83
CA SER A 478 20.42 19.26 -7.27
C SER A 478 21.07 18.81 -8.57
N ALA A 479 21.74 19.75 -9.22
CA ALA A 479 22.43 19.54 -10.47
C ALA A 479 23.86 20.05 -10.41
N ASP A 480 24.72 19.41 -11.19
CA ASP A 480 26.02 19.97 -11.49
C ASP A 480 25.94 21.02 -12.59
N ARG A 481 26.73 22.07 -12.44
CA ARG A 481 26.86 23.17 -13.42
C ARG A 481 28.28 23.27 -13.94
N ASN A 482 29.22 22.53 -13.37
CA ASN A 482 30.63 22.62 -13.69
C ASN A 482 31.33 21.27 -13.48
N ALA A 483 31.13 20.36 -14.43
CA ALA A 483 31.76 19.03 -14.41
C ALA A 483 33.30 19.08 -14.37
N ALA A 484 33.91 20.20 -14.74
CA ALA A 484 35.37 20.35 -14.80
C ALA A 484 36.05 20.59 -13.43
N ASP A 485 35.30 20.77 -12.33
CA ASP A 485 35.90 21.01 -11.00
C ASP A 485 36.10 19.76 -10.14
N GLY A 486 35.82 18.57 -10.69
CA GLY A 486 35.98 17.28 -10.01
C GLY A 486 35.00 17.07 -8.87
N VAL A 487 33.90 17.84 -8.82
CA VAL A 487 32.82 17.70 -7.84
C VAL A 487 31.49 17.60 -8.57
N ASP A 488 30.94 16.39 -8.64
CA ASP A 488 29.56 16.21 -9.09
C ASP A 488 28.59 16.72 -8.00
N ARG A 489 27.66 17.59 -8.39
CA ARG A 489 26.61 18.18 -7.55
C ARG A 489 25.21 17.72 -7.94
N ASN A 490 25.09 16.78 -8.87
CA ASN A 490 23.86 16.07 -9.11
C ASN A 490 23.48 15.29 -7.85
N PHE A 491 22.20 15.33 -7.47
CA PHE A 491 21.72 14.47 -6.40
C PHE A 491 21.68 13.02 -6.88
N ARG A 492 21.93 12.09 -5.96
CA ARG A 492 21.76 10.65 -6.18
C ARG A 492 20.74 10.17 -5.18
N GLN A 493 19.74 9.44 -5.64
CA GLN A 493 18.93 8.65 -4.73
C GLN A 493 19.78 7.47 -4.22
N THR A 494 19.25 6.72 -3.25
CA THR A 494 20.02 5.78 -2.45
C THR A 494 20.40 4.48 -3.17
N GLY A 495 19.91 4.25 -4.39
CA GLY A 495 19.91 2.94 -5.05
C GLY A 495 18.82 2.01 -4.47
N LEU A 496 18.67 2.01 -3.15
CA LEU A 496 17.68 1.19 -2.43
C LEU A 496 16.22 1.69 -2.53
N HIS A 497 15.90 2.67 -3.36
CA HIS A 497 14.63 3.40 -3.32
C HIS A 497 13.66 2.91 -4.39
N GLY A 498 12.36 3.12 -4.19
CA GLY A 498 11.31 2.70 -5.13
C GLY A 498 10.64 3.85 -5.88
N ASN A 499 10.62 5.08 -5.34
CA ASN A 499 9.81 6.18 -5.89
C ASN A 499 8.33 5.81 -6.15
N ASN A 500 7.79 4.88 -5.36
CA ASN A 500 6.44 4.37 -5.48
C ASN A 500 5.70 4.56 -4.15
N GLY A 501 4.45 5.00 -4.21
CA GLY A 501 3.75 5.46 -3.01
C GLY A 501 2.27 5.68 -3.19
N LYS A 502 1.58 5.87 -2.07
CA LYS A 502 0.14 6.17 -2.02
C LYS A 502 -0.06 7.63 -1.64
N ASN A 503 -0.96 8.32 -2.34
CA ASN A 503 -1.52 9.58 -1.86
C ASN A 503 -2.61 9.29 -0.82
N ARG A 504 -3.83 9.02 -1.29
CA ARG A 504 -4.99 8.63 -0.45
C ARG A 504 -5.74 7.43 -1.00
N GLY A 505 -5.49 6.99 -2.23
CA GLY A 505 -5.97 5.72 -2.75
C GLY A 505 -5.31 4.51 -2.10
N ILE A 506 -5.78 3.34 -2.50
CA ILE A 506 -5.32 2.04 -2.00
C ILE A 506 -4.14 1.50 -2.80
N SER A 507 -4.05 1.78 -4.10
CA SER A 507 -2.91 1.38 -4.92
C SER A 507 -1.76 2.35 -4.77
N ARG A 508 -0.54 1.82 -4.93
CA ARG A 508 0.65 2.66 -5.08
C ARG A 508 0.88 2.91 -6.57
N PHE A 509 1.47 4.05 -6.87
CA PHE A 509 1.95 4.38 -8.19
C PHE A 509 3.28 5.11 -8.09
N ARG A 510 4.03 5.12 -9.18
CA ARG A 510 5.25 5.89 -9.39
C ARG A 510 4.90 7.37 -9.31
N TYR A 511 5.16 7.99 -8.17
CA TYR A 511 4.70 9.36 -7.92
C TYR A 511 5.52 10.43 -8.67
N TYR A 512 6.53 10.02 -9.45
CA TYR A 512 7.20 10.85 -10.45
C TYR A 512 6.86 10.44 -11.89
N GLY A 513 5.72 9.78 -12.12
CA GLY A 513 5.22 9.38 -13.43
C GLY A 513 5.36 7.88 -13.69
N GLU A 514 4.35 7.31 -14.36
CA GLU A 514 4.28 5.88 -14.70
C GLU A 514 4.98 5.53 -16.01
N VAL A 515 5.23 6.52 -16.87
CA VAL A 515 5.96 6.40 -18.13
C VAL A 515 7.41 6.84 -17.94
N LEU A 516 7.65 8.08 -17.51
CA LEU A 516 9.02 8.61 -17.44
C LEU A 516 9.85 7.94 -16.33
N ARG A 517 9.22 7.72 -15.16
CA ARG A 517 9.82 7.07 -13.97
C ARG A 517 11.25 7.53 -13.62
N PRO A 518 11.52 8.85 -13.54
CA PRO A 518 12.87 9.33 -13.36
C PRO A 518 13.33 9.24 -11.90
N ASP A 519 14.64 9.15 -11.72
CA ASP A 519 15.28 9.47 -10.45
C ASP A 519 15.38 10.99 -10.26
N LEU A 520 15.38 11.42 -9.00
CA LEU A 520 15.48 12.83 -8.64
C LEU A 520 16.92 13.36 -8.74
N SER A 521 17.51 13.35 -9.93
CA SER A 521 18.88 13.82 -10.22
C SER A 521 18.87 14.86 -11.33
N ASN A 522 19.45 16.05 -11.10
CA ASN A 522 19.37 17.19 -12.02
C ASN A 522 17.93 17.55 -12.43
N LEU A 523 16.93 17.19 -11.63
CA LEU A 523 15.53 17.24 -12.02
C LEU A 523 14.71 18.07 -11.03
N GLN A 524 13.72 18.78 -11.55
CA GLN A 524 12.58 19.25 -10.76
C GLN A 524 11.28 18.74 -11.36
N VAL A 525 10.34 18.38 -10.48
CA VAL A 525 9.03 17.84 -10.81
C VAL A 525 7.97 18.67 -10.11
N LEU A 526 7.06 19.25 -10.88
CA LEU A 526 5.83 19.83 -10.35
C LEU A 526 4.69 18.84 -10.54
N THR A 527 3.94 18.54 -9.49
CA THR A 527 2.85 17.56 -9.53
C THR A 527 1.54 18.19 -9.07
N GLY A 528 0.47 17.92 -9.80
CA GLY A 528 -0.90 18.17 -9.38
C GLY A 528 -1.73 16.91 -9.54
N ALA A 529 -2.55 16.56 -8.55
CA ALA A 529 -3.46 15.42 -8.66
C ALA A 529 -4.84 15.71 -8.10
N VAL A 530 -5.81 14.95 -8.59
CA VAL A 530 -7.16 14.86 -8.04
C VAL A 530 -7.52 13.40 -7.90
N GLY A 531 -8.08 13.03 -6.75
CA GLY A 531 -8.56 11.68 -6.51
C GLY A 531 -9.90 11.66 -5.82
N VAL A 532 -10.64 10.57 -6.03
CA VAL A 532 -11.97 10.38 -5.45
C VAL A 532 -12.19 8.91 -5.07
N PRO A 533 -12.50 8.60 -3.80
CA PRO A 533 -13.07 7.31 -3.43
C PRO A 533 -14.53 7.23 -3.92
N VAL A 534 -14.90 6.11 -4.54
CA VAL A 534 -16.26 5.80 -4.97
C VAL A 534 -16.77 4.62 -4.15
N GLY A 535 -17.50 4.92 -3.08
CA GLY A 535 -17.87 3.90 -2.08
C GLY A 535 -16.66 3.49 -1.24
N GLU A 536 -16.63 2.23 -0.81
CA GLU A 536 -15.59 1.68 0.06
C GLU A 536 -14.58 0.77 -0.66
N THR A 537 -14.78 0.56 -1.97
CA THR A 537 -14.06 -0.48 -2.71
C THR A 537 -13.37 0.04 -3.96
N PHE A 538 -13.62 1.29 -4.38
CA PHE A 538 -13.12 1.81 -5.65
C PHE A 538 -12.50 3.19 -5.50
N TRP A 539 -11.37 3.42 -6.17
CA TRP A 539 -10.65 4.69 -6.16
C TRP A 539 -10.24 5.07 -7.57
N ILE A 540 -10.34 6.36 -7.88
CA ILE A 540 -9.83 6.95 -9.13
C ILE A 540 -8.90 8.09 -8.77
N GLU A 541 -7.71 8.11 -9.35
CA GLU A 541 -6.73 9.18 -9.22
C GLU A 541 -6.23 9.62 -10.61
N ALA A 542 -6.22 10.93 -10.86
CA ALA A 542 -5.60 11.51 -12.03
C ALA A 542 -4.47 12.45 -11.60
N LEU A 543 -3.30 12.27 -12.20
CA LEU A 543 -2.08 13.01 -11.88
C LEU A 543 -1.57 13.74 -13.13
N TYR A 544 -0.90 14.85 -12.89
CA TYR A 544 -0.18 15.62 -13.89
C TYR A 544 1.22 15.96 -13.36
N HIS A 545 2.22 15.76 -14.20
CA HIS A 545 3.62 16.08 -13.92
C HIS A 545 4.17 17.05 -14.96
N ASP A 546 5.01 17.99 -14.53
CA ASP A 546 5.85 18.85 -15.39
C ASP A 546 7.31 18.69 -14.96
N TYR A 547 8.13 18.16 -15.88
CA TYR A 547 9.51 17.76 -15.65
C TYR A 547 10.46 18.76 -16.28
N ARG A 548 11.42 19.26 -15.50
CA ARG A 548 12.47 20.14 -16.02
C ARG A 548 13.81 19.81 -15.40
N GLN A 549 14.84 19.73 -16.23
CA GLN A 549 16.21 19.70 -15.74
C GLN A 549 16.59 21.03 -15.09
N LEU A 550 17.51 21.02 -14.12
CA LEU A 550 18.05 22.26 -13.55
C LEU A 550 19.19 22.83 -14.41
N THR A 551 20.00 21.95 -14.98
CA THR A 551 21.05 22.21 -15.97
C THR A 551 20.77 21.32 -17.18
N PRO A 552 20.79 21.83 -18.43
CA PRO A 552 20.64 20.97 -19.60
C PRO A 552 21.73 19.88 -19.58
N ALA A 553 21.31 18.62 -19.72
CA ALA A 553 22.20 17.46 -19.79
C ALA A 553 21.66 16.49 -20.84
N THR A 554 22.56 15.67 -21.41
CA THR A 554 22.22 14.67 -22.41
C THR A 554 21.66 13.38 -21.82
N GLU A 555 21.47 13.33 -20.51
CA GLU A 555 21.08 12.12 -19.79
C GLU A 555 20.00 12.46 -18.77
N LEU A 556 19.16 11.47 -18.48
CA LEU A 556 18.17 11.51 -17.41
C LEU A 556 18.29 10.24 -16.56
N SER A 557 18.65 10.42 -15.29
CA SER A 557 18.88 9.31 -14.36
C SER A 557 17.65 8.39 -14.26
N ALA A 558 17.87 7.08 -14.48
CA ALA A 558 16.89 6.00 -14.37
C ALA A 558 15.59 6.14 -15.20
N ALA A 559 15.55 7.06 -16.17
CA ALA A 559 14.38 7.25 -17.00
C ALA A 559 14.08 6.00 -17.85
N ARG A 560 12.79 5.68 -18.03
CA ARG A 560 12.34 4.49 -18.77
C ARG A 560 11.99 4.78 -20.23
N LEU A 561 12.57 5.83 -20.78
CA LEU A 561 12.49 6.15 -22.21
C LEU A 561 13.78 5.67 -22.88
N ASP A 562 13.65 5.12 -24.08
CA ASP A 562 14.78 4.69 -24.92
C ASP A 562 15.26 5.89 -25.78
N ALA A 563 15.22 7.09 -25.18
CA ALA A 563 15.54 8.35 -25.83
C ALA A 563 16.17 9.31 -24.84
N ASP A 564 17.25 9.93 -25.26
CA ASP A 564 18.01 10.87 -24.46
C ASP A 564 17.71 12.34 -24.84
N PRO A 565 17.69 13.26 -23.86
CA PRO A 565 17.69 14.68 -24.15
C PRO A 565 18.97 15.12 -24.91
N LEU A 566 18.91 16.25 -25.62
CA LEU A 566 20.04 16.77 -26.38
C LEU A 566 20.99 17.66 -25.56
N GLY A 567 20.71 17.90 -24.28
CA GLY A 567 21.50 18.79 -23.43
C GLY A 567 21.48 20.27 -23.81
N VAL A 568 20.48 20.71 -24.58
CA VAL A 568 20.35 22.11 -25.05
C VAL A 568 19.24 22.90 -24.35
N ASP A 569 18.19 22.23 -23.89
CA ASP A 569 17.08 22.82 -23.15
C ASP A 569 16.83 22.05 -21.85
N LYS A 570 16.06 22.67 -20.94
CA LYS A 570 15.71 22.10 -19.63
C LYS A 570 14.36 21.41 -19.62
N SER A 571 13.49 21.70 -20.58
CA SER A 571 12.11 21.21 -20.60
C SER A 571 12.06 19.75 -21.02
N ILE A 572 12.07 18.83 -20.05
CA ILE A 572 11.99 17.39 -20.31
C ILE A 572 10.62 17.02 -20.88
N GLY A 573 9.54 17.47 -20.26
CA GLY A 573 8.21 17.14 -20.76
C GLY A 573 7.13 17.21 -19.70
N LYS A 574 5.97 16.64 -20.04
CA LYS A 574 4.79 16.61 -19.20
C LYS A 574 4.15 15.24 -19.26
N GLU A 575 3.50 14.83 -18.20
CA GLU A 575 2.84 13.53 -18.14
C GLU A 575 1.49 13.63 -17.45
N ILE A 576 0.56 12.78 -17.90
CA ILE A 576 -0.73 12.59 -17.26
C ILE A 576 -0.88 11.10 -16.96
N ASP A 577 -1.21 10.80 -15.72
CA ASP A 577 -1.49 9.45 -15.27
C ASP A 577 -2.93 9.34 -14.76
N LEU A 578 -3.53 8.18 -14.97
CA LEU A 578 -4.84 7.79 -14.46
C LEU A 578 -4.70 6.42 -13.79
N VAL A 579 -4.94 6.37 -12.49
CA VAL A 579 -4.91 5.15 -11.69
C VAL A 579 -6.33 4.84 -11.24
N VAL A 580 -6.75 3.61 -11.45
CA VAL A 580 -8.06 3.09 -11.04
C VAL A 580 -7.83 1.83 -10.22
N SER A 581 -8.30 1.85 -8.99
CA SER A 581 -8.05 0.77 -8.03
C SER A 581 -9.35 0.22 -7.48
N TYR A 582 -9.37 -1.09 -7.25
CA TYR A 582 -10.46 -1.81 -6.64
C TYR A 582 -9.93 -2.76 -5.55
N GLU A 583 -10.54 -2.75 -4.37
CA GLU A 583 -10.26 -3.73 -3.31
C GLU A 583 -11.57 -4.33 -2.79
N TYR A 584 -11.61 -5.64 -2.61
CA TYR A 584 -12.73 -6.35 -2.02
C TYR A 584 -12.29 -7.39 -1.00
N GLN A 585 -12.83 -7.24 0.22
CA GLN A 585 -12.62 -8.15 1.35
C GLN A 585 -11.15 -8.46 1.66
N ARG A 586 -10.21 -7.57 1.35
CA ARG A 586 -8.76 -7.81 1.50
C ARG A 586 -8.26 -9.09 0.80
N ARG A 587 -9.05 -9.60 -0.15
CA ARG A 587 -8.75 -10.82 -0.89
C ARG A 587 -8.51 -10.53 -2.35
N TRP A 588 -9.25 -9.59 -2.92
CA TRP A 588 -9.12 -9.19 -4.30
C TRP A 588 -8.67 -7.75 -4.36
N GLU A 589 -7.59 -7.51 -5.10
CA GLU A 589 -7.16 -6.18 -5.50
C GLU A 589 -7.01 -6.14 -7.02
N ALA A 590 -7.52 -5.10 -7.65
CA ALA A 590 -7.31 -4.86 -9.08
C ALA A 590 -6.88 -3.42 -9.30
N GLU A 591 -5.89 -3.22 -10.15
CA GLU A 591 -5.35 -1.92 -10.50
C GLU A 591 -5.29 -1.79 -12.02
N LEU A 592 -5.75 -0.65 -12.54
CA LEU A 592 -5.56 -0.24 -13.92
C LEU A 592 -4.89 1.13 -13.92
N THR A 593 -3.72 1.20 -14.54
CA THR A 593 -2.90 2.41 -14.61
C THR A 593 -2.65 2.76 -16.07
N PHE A 594 -2.98 4.00 -16.45
CA PHE A 594 -2.70 4.57 -17.76
C PHE A 594 -1.78 5.77 -17.58
N GLY A 595 -0.67 5.82 -18.31
CA GLY A 595 0.24 6.94 -18.33
C GLY A 595 0.49 7.44 -19.76
N ALA A 596 0.61 8.75 -19.92
CA ALA A 596 0.92 9.39 -21.20
C ALA A 596 1.90 10.54 -21.01
N PHE A 597 3.15 10.33 -21.45
CA PHE A 597 4.22 11.31 -21.44
C PHE A 597 4.30 12.03 -22.78
N ARG A 598 4.48 13.36 -22.74
CA ARG A 598 4.75 14.20 -23.90
C ARG A 598 6.10 14.87 -23.77
N ALA A 599 6.99 14.59 -24.72
CA ALA A 599 8.34 15.13 -24.79
C ALA A 599 8.33 16.66 -24.93
N GLY A 600 9.24 17.31 -24.21
CA GLY A 600 9.48 18.76 -24.26
C GLY A 600 10.66 19.14 -25.16
N GLU A 601 10.99 20.42 -25.15
CA GLU A 601 12.05 21.02 -25.99
C GLU A 601 13.44 20.37 -25.80
N ALA A 602 13.70 19.72 -24.66
CA ALA A 602 14.98 19.06 -24.39
C ALA A 602 15.25 17.88 -25.34
N PHE A 603 14.20 17.29 -25.94
CA PHE A 603 14.31 16.20 -26.92
C PHE A 603 14.40 16.71 -28.38
N GLY A 604 14.45 18.02 -28.61
CA GLY A 604 14.69 18.62 -29.92
C GLY A 604 13.70 18.14 -31.00
N PRO A 605 14.12 17.41 -32.05
CA PRO A 605 13.23 16.92 -33.10
C PRO A 605 12.04 16.09 -32.59
N ALA A 606 12.17 15.40 -31.46
CA ALA A 606 11.10 14.63 -30.83
C ALA A 606 10.21 15.48 -29.91
N GLU A 607 10.38 16.81 -29.87
CA GLU A 607 9.50 17.69 -29.10
C GLU A 607 8.03 17.48 -29.48
N GLY A 608 7.20 17.26 -28.45
CA GLY A 608 5.77 17.07 -28.60
C GLY A 608 5.37 15.63 -28.98
N GLU A 609 6.33 14.72 -29.10
CA GLU A 609 6.08 13.29 -29.23
C GLU A 609 5.53 12.66 -27.95
N TRP A 610 4.80 11.56 -28.13
CA TRP A 610 4.06 10.91 -27.05
C TRP A 610 4.56 9.49 -26.81
N SER A 611 4.80 9.15 -25.56
CA SER A 611 4.99 7.77 -25.11
C SER A 611 3.86 7.40 -24.14
N THR A 612 3.39 6.16 -24.19
CA THR A 612 2.25 5.72 -23.35
C THR A 612 2.53 4.38 -22.70
N ALA A 613 1.99 4.20 -21.50
CA ALA A 613 2.00 2.93 -20.78
C ALA A 613 0.59 2.59 -20.26
N VAL A 614 0.21 1.33 -20.34
CA VAL A 614 -1.01 0.78 -19.75
C VAL A 614 -0.66 -0.46 -18.95
N ALA A 615 -0.89 -0.42 -17.64
CA ALA A 615 -0.66 -1.55 -16.75
C ALA A 615 -1.99 -2.02 -16.15
N PHE A 616 -2.15 -3.33 -16.06
CA PHE A 616 -3.24 -3.96 -15.31
C PHE A 616 -2.66 -4.96 -14.33
N LYS A 617 -3.14 -4.95 -13.09
CA LYS A 617 -2.78 -5.92 -12.06
C LYS A 617 -4.02 -6.48 -11.40
N LEU A 618 -3.98 -7.78 -11.09
CA LEU A 618 -5.04 -8.47 -10.35
C LEU A 618 -4.38 -9.38 -9.31
N ASN A 619 -4.65 -9.11 -8.03
CA ASN A 619 -4.06 -9.84 -6.92
C ASN A 619 -5.16 -10.59 -6.15
N TYR A 620 -4.86 -11.84 -5.81
CA TYR A 620 -5.65 -12.66 -4.91
C TYR A 620 -4.84 -13.07 -3.67
N ASN A 621 -5.22 -12.55 -2.51
CA ASN A 621 -4.58 -12.82 -1.23
C ASN A 621 -5.29 -13.95 -0.46
N PHE A 622 -4.50 -14.88 0.10
CA PHE A 622 -5.02 -16.07 0.81
C PHE A 622 -4.36 -16.36 2.15
#